data_AF-A0A921JPF7-F1
#
_entry.id   AF-A0A921JPF7-F1
#
_cell.length_a   1.000
_cell.length_b   1.000
_cell.length_c   1.000
_cell.angle_alpha   90.00
_cell.angle_beta   90.00
_cell.angle_gamma   90.00
#
_symmetry.space_group_name_H-M   'P 1'
#
loop_
_entity.id
_entity.type
_entity.pdbx_description
1 polymer ?
#
loop_
_entity_poly.entity_id
_entity_poly.type
_entity_poly.pdbx_seq_one_letter_code
_entity_poly.pdbx_strand_id
1 'polypeptide(L)'
;MKYKYAISNYTEDELNKKDEEYEQLVDKLKDLVEDAENQSIVIIDGVKYPTSMLWHDIATTALELANYADWFDRYDQKNNSRKD
;
A
#
# COMPACT_ATOMS: atom_id res chain seq x y z
N MET A 1 -6.61 31.84 -21.25
CA MET A 1 -5.73 31.28 -20.21
C MET A 1 -5.57 29.80 -20.49
N LYS A 2 -4.42 29.34 -20.99
CA LYS A 2 -4.15 27.91 -21.16
C LYS A 2 -3.50 27.44 -19.87
N TYR A 3 -4.20 26.67 -19.05
CA TYR A 3 -3.58 25.97 -17.95
C TYR A 3 -2.59 24.98 -18.55
N LYS A 4 -1.29 25.31 -18.46
CA LYS A 4 -0.22 24.34 -18.67
C LYS A 4 -0.40 23.34 -17.54
N TYR A 5 -1.09 22.24 -17.82
CA TYR A 5 -1.00 21.06 -16.96
C TYR A 5 0.47 20.71 -16.93
N ALA A 6 1.13 20.98 -15.80
CA ALA A 6 2.44 20.45 -15.53
C ALA A 6 2.24 18.94 -15.48
N ILE A 7 2.50 18.27 -16.59
CA ILE A 7 2.52 16.83 -16.63
C ILE A 7 3.78 16.46 -15.84
N SER A 8 3.63 16.31 -14.52
CA SER A 8 4.64 15.67 -13.68
C SER A 8 4.74 14.25 -14.20
N ASN A 9 5.71 13.99 -15.10
CA ASN A 9 6.04 12.63 -15.48
C ASN A 9 6.48 11.95 -14.17
N TYR A 10 5.77 10.91 -13.77
CA TYR A 10 6.20 10.12 -12.63
C TYR A 10 7.60 9.59 -12.92
N THR A 11 8.53 9.73 -11.97
CA THR A 11 9.91 9.29 -12.19
C THR A 11 10.03 7.78 -11.95
N GLU A 12 11.06 7.16 -12.52
CA GLU A 12 11.41 5.76 -12.25
C GLU A 12 11.77 5.56 -10.77
N ASP A 13 12.37 6.57 -10.13
CA ASP A 13 12.64 6.58 -8.68
C ASP A 13 11.35 6.56 -7.84
N GLU A 14 10.32 7.32 -8.24
CA GLU A 14 9.02 7.31 -7.59
C GLU A 14 8.34 5.94 -7.75
N LEU A 15 8.46 5.32 -8.93
CA LEU A 15 7.94 3.98 -9.18
C LEU A 15 8.62 2.95 -8.28
N ASN A 16 9.97 2.90 -8.28
CA ASN A 16 10.74 1.94 -7.48
C ASN A 16 10.45 2.08 -5.99
N LYS A 17 10.39 3.32 -5.48
CA LYS A 17 10.03 3.57 -4.09
C LYS A 17 8.62 3.06 -3.76
N LYS A 18 7.66 3.29 -4.66
CA LYS A 18 6.28 2.84 -4.46
C LYS A 18 6.15 1.33 -4.53
N ASP A 19 6.96 0.67 -5.35
CA ASP A 19 7.03 -0.79 -5.45
C ASP A 19 7.59 -1.42 -4.16
N GLU A 20 8.70 -0.89 -3.64
CA GLU A 20 9.25 -1.31 -2.35
C GLU A 20 8.25 -1.10 -1.19
N GLU A 21 7.58 0.04 -1.14
CA GLU A 21 6.54 0.32 -0.13
C GLU A 21 5.35 -0.66 -0.25
N TYR A 22 4.98 -1.04 -1.48
CA TYR A 22 3.90 -1.99 -1.72
C TYR A 22 4.26 -3.40 -1.23
N GLU A 23 5.47 -3.88 -1.55
CA GLU A 23 5.97 -5.19 -1.08
C GLU A 23 5.97 -5.29 0.45
N GLN A 24 6.47 -4.25 1.13
CA GLN A 24 6.48 -4.19 2.59
C GLN A 24 5.07 -4.24 3.20
N LEU A 25 4.10 -3.56 2.58
CA LEU A 25 2.70 -3.60 3.03
C LEU A 25 2.06 -4.96 2.80
N VAL A 26 2.40 -5.66 1.71
CA VAL A 26 1.92 -7.02 1.46
C VAL A 26 2.43 -7.98 2.53
N ASP A 27 3.71 -7.93 2.88
CA ASP A 27 4.27 -8.79 3.92
C ASP A 27 3.69 -8.47 5.29
N LYS A 28 3.58 -7.18 5.64
CA LYS A 28 2.88 -6.75 6.86
C LYS A 28 1.44 -7.28 6.93
N LEU A 29 0.70 -7.26 5.83
CA LEU A 29 -0.68 -7.75 5.79
C LEU A 29 -0.74 -9.26 6.09
N LYS A 30 0.18 -10.05 5.53
CA LYS A 30 0.25 -11.50 5.79
C LYS A 30 0.50 -11.78 7.26
N ASP A 31 1.49 -11.11 7.86
CA ASP A 31 1.84 -11.28 9.27
C ASP A 31 0.65 -10.93 10.18
N LEU A 32 -0.03 -9.81 9.91
CA LEU A 32 -1.22 -9.40 10.66
C LEU A 32 -2.36 -10.41 10.56
N VAL A 33 -2.60 -10.99 9.37
CA VAL A 33 -3.63 -12.01 9.16
C VAL A 33 -3.28 -13.28 9.92
N GLU A 34 -2.04 -13.76 9.83
CA GLU A 34 -1.57 -14.93 10.59
C GLU A 34 -1.77 -14.74 12.10
N ASP A 35 -1.39 -13.57 12.61
CA ASP A 35 -1.57 -13.21 14.02
C ASP A 35 -3.05 -13.16 14.44
N ALA A 36 -3.91 -12.56 13.60
CA ALA A 36 -5.33 -12.41 13.89
C ALA A 36 -6.10 -13.74 13.82
N GLU A 37 -5.78 -14.60 12.85
CA GLU A 37 -6.40 -15.92 12.67
C GLU A 37 -6.12 -16.85 13.84
N ASN A 38 -4.94 -16.75 14.46
CA ASN A 38 -4.58 -17.54 15.63
C ASN A 38 -5.32 -17.11 16.91
N GLN A 39 -6.20 -16.10 16.85
CA GLN A 39 -7.08 -15.59 17.94
C GLN A 39 -6.37 -15.31 19.28
N SER A 40 -5.04 -15.16 19.24
CA SER A 40 -4.24 -14.93 20.43
C SER A 40 -4.13 -13.43 20.70
N ILE A 41 -3.91 -13.07 21.96
CA ILE A 41 -3.46 -11.72 22.29
C ILE A 41 -2.02 -11.62 21.79
N VAL A 42 -1.80 -10.78 20.79
CA VAL A 42 -0.45 -10.48 20.30
C VAL A 42 0.24 -9.59 21.32
N ILE A 43 1.44 -9.98 21.76
CA ILE A 43 2.26 -9.19 22.68
C ILE A 43 3.47 -8.66 21.91
N ILE A 44 3.42 -7.39 21.54
CA ILE A 44 4.56 -6.68 20.90
C ILE A 44 5.12 -5.72 21.95
N ASP A 45 6.42 -5.84 22.25
CA ASP A 45 7.13 -5.02 23.25
C ASP A 45 6.45 -4.98 24.64
N GLY A 46 5.81 -6.09 25.03
CA GLY A 46 5.08 -6.20 26.30
C GLY A 46 3.67 -5.58 26.29
N VAL A 47 3.25 -4.97 25.18
CA VAL A 47 1.90 -4.43 25.00
C VAL A 47 0.99 -5.51 24.40
N LYS A 48 -0.14 -5.73 25.05
CA LYS A 48 -1.18 -6.68 24.61
C LYS A 48 -2.10 -6.00 23.60
N TYR A 49 -2.08 -6.49 22.36
CA TYR A 49 -2.97 -6.06 21.30
C TYR A 49 -4.18 -7.01 21.23
N PRO A 50 -5.41 -6.51 21.41
CA PRO A 50 -6.59 -7.33 21.25
C PRO A 50 -6.77 -7.69 19.77
N THR A 51 -7.34 -8.87 19.50
CA THR A 51 -7.58 -9.36 18.14
C THR A 51 -8.40 -8.38 17.29
N SER A 52 -9.32 -7.61 17.89
CA SER A 52 -10.08 -6.56 17.19
C SER A 52 -9.18 -5.45 16.63
N MET A 53 -8.07 -5.13 17.30
CA MET A 53 -7.11 -4.14 16.82
C MET A 53 -6.33 -4.68 15.62
N LEU A 54 -5.94 -5.96 15.64
CA LEU A 54 -5.28 -6.60 14.49
C LEU A 54 -6.19 -6.56 13.26
N TRP A 55 -7.48 -6.87 13.40
CA TRP A 55 -8.44 -6.76 12.29
C TRP A 55 -8.60 -5.33 11.77
N HIS A 56 -8.53 -4.32 12.63
CA HIS A 56 -8.49 -2.92 12.20
C HIS A 56 -7.23 -2.59 11.41
N ASP A 57 -6.08 -3.08 11.85
CA ASP A 57 -4.80 -2.87 11.16
C ASP A 57 -4.79 -3.58 9.80
N ILE A 58 -5.31 -4.82 9.72
CA ILE A 58 -5.53 -5.56 8.47
C ILE A 58 -6.36 -4.73 7.49
N ALA A 59 -7.51 -4.21 7.93
CA ALA A 59 -8.39 -3.43 7.07
C ALA A 59 -7.71 -2.13 6.57
N THR A 60 -6.94 -1.48 7.44
CA THR A 60 -6.19 -0.26 7.10
C THR A 60 -5.09 -0.56 6.08
N THR A 61 -4.29 -1.60 6.30
CA THR A 61 -3.23 -2.02 5.38
C THR A 61 -3.79 -2.48 4.04
N ALA A 62 -4.91 -3.21 4.02
CA ALA A 62 -5.57 -3.60 2.77
C ALA A 62 -6.08 -2.39 1.97
N LEU A 63 -6.63 -1.37 2.65
CA LEU A 63 -7.04 -0.12 2.00
C LEU A 63 -5.84 0.64 1.42
N GLU A 64 -4.72 0.68 2.15
CA GLU A 64 -3.48 1.27 1.64
C GLU A 64 -3.00 0.55 0.38
N LEU A 65 -2.92 -0.78 0.38
CA LEU A 65 -2.57 -1.57 -0.80
C LEU A 65 -3.47 -1.27 -2.00
N ALA A 66 -4.78 -1.14 -1.79
CA ALA A 66 -5.71 -0.76 -2.85
C ALA A 66 -5.41 0.64 -3.42
N ASN A 67 -5.03 1.59 -2.57
CA ASN A 67 -4.64 2.93 -3.02
C ASN A 67 -3.31 2.92 -3.81
N TYR A 68 -2.36 2.05 -3.46
CA TYR A 68 -1.14 1.85 -4.25
C TYR A 68 -1.45 1.22 -5.60
N ALA A 69 -2.30 0.18 -5.65
CA ALA A 69 -2.72 -0.41 -6.91
C ALA A 69 -3.35 0.62 -7.86
N ASP A 70 -4.25 1.46 -7.36
CA ASP A 70 -4.83 2.59 -8.12
C ASP A 70 -3.76 3.62 -8.56
N TRP A 71 -2.71 3.81 -7.76
CA TRP A 71 -1.58 4.65 -8.17
C TRP A 71 -0.79 4.03 -9.34
N PHE A 72 -0.47 2.73 -9.29
CA PHE A 72 0.22 2.03 -10.38
C PHE A 72 -0.61 2.02 -11.67
N ASP A 73 -1.92 1.77 -11.58
CA ASP A 73 -2.82 1.83 -12.75
C ASP A 73 -2.77 3.21 -13.43
N ARG A 74 -2.75 4.28 -12.63
CA ARG A 74 -2.63 5.66 -13.15
C ARG A 74 -1.24 5.96 -13.71
N TYR A 75 -0.18 5.44 -13.09
CA TYR A 75 1.19 5.54 -13.60
C TYR A 75 1.27 4.93 -15.00
N ASP A 76 0.78 3.69 -15.15
CA ASP A 76 0.80 2.95 -16.41
C ASP A 76 -0.04 3.62 -17.48
N GLN A 77 -1.27 4.04 -17.16
CA GLN A 77 -2.10 4.80 -18.09
C GLN A 77 -1.38 6.06 -18.58
N LYS A 78 -0.68 6.80 -17.72
CA LYS A 78 -0.03 8.06 -18.09
C LYS A 78 1.27 7.88 -18.87
N ASN A 79 2.05 6.85 -18.56
CA ASN A 79 3.36 6.62 -19.16
C ASN A 79 3.30 5.71 -20.40
N ASN A 80 2.32 4.82 -20.51
CA ASN A 80 2.14 3.94 -21.67
C ASN A 80 1.12 4.47 -22.70
N SER A 81 0.22 5.41 -22.35
CA SER A 81 -0.65 6.09 -23.36
C SER A 81 0.08 7.02 -24.34
N ARG A 82 1.39 7.17 -24.20
CA ARG A 82 2.25 7.99 -25.07
C ARG A 82 3.07 7.19 -26.09
N LYS A 83 2.88 5.88 -26.16
CA LYS A 83 3.61 5.00 -27.07
C LYS A 83 2.86 4.70 -28.39
N ASP A 84 1.70 5.31 -28.60
CA ASP A 84 0.91 5.21 -29.84
C ASP A 84 0.99 6.48 -30.69
#